data_AF-A0A9Q0HRL4-F1
#
_entry.id   AF-A0A9Q0HRL4-F1
#
_cell.length_a   1.000
_cell.length_b   1.000
_cell.length_c   1.000
_cell.angle_alpha   90.00
_cell.angle_beta   90.00
_cell.angle_gamma   90.00
#
_symmetry.space_group_name_H-M   'P 1'
#
loop_
_entity.id
_entity.type
_entity.pdbx_description
1 polymer ?
#
loop_
_entity_poly.entity_id
_entity_poly.type
_entity_poly.pdbx_seq_one_letter_code
_entity_poly.pdbx_strand_id
1 'polypeptide(L)'
;MCQHMRRLLTGETGPTDTEFNFVPRQVVNLVEGGWVVAEGWEGDHVYWVHVWAVEDGIITRFREYFNTMVTVQAVGHGQEVGCGFRGRWERHAVWQSKNRRHVSRSMPGLVLAI
;
A
#
# COMPACT_ATOMS: atom_id res chain seq x y z
N MET A 1 -13.89 -8.26 9.60
CA MET A 1 -13.34 -9.24 8.63
C MET A 1 -12.53 -8.44 7.62
N CYS A 2 -11.24 -8.72 7.39
CA CYS A 2 -10.32 -7.82 6.65
C CYS A 2 -10.51 -7.82 5.12
N GLN A 3 -11.74 -7.67 4.60
CA GLN A 3 -12.05 -7.63 3.16
C GLN A 3 -12.89 -6.42 2.77
N HIS A 4 -12.69 -5.29 3.44
CA HIS A 4 -13.58 -4.14 3.32
C HIS A 4 -13.51 -3.52 1.93
N MET A 5 -12.31 -3.21 1.45
CA MET A 5 -12.16 -2.58 0.14
C MET A 5 -12.42 -3.53 -1.01
N ARG A 6 -12.09 -4.83 -0.87
CA ARG A 6 -12.43 -5.82 -1.90
C ARG A 6 -13.93 -5.84 -2.15
N ARG A 7 -14.74 -5.92 -1.09
CA ARG A 7 -16.21 -5.93 -1.19
C ARG A 7 -16.75 -4.63 -1.77
N LEU A 8 -16.19 -3.49 -1.39
CA LEU A 8 -16.54 -2.19 -1.96
C LEU A 8 -16.29 -2.16 -3.48
N LEU A 9 -15.10 -2.62 -3.91
CA LEU A 9 -14.71 -2.63 -5.32
C LEU A 9 -15.48 -3.65 -6.16
N THR A 10 -15.98 -4.74 -5.57
CA THR A 10 -16.78 -5.77 -6.26
C THR A 10 -18.29 -5.57 -6.14
N GLY A 11 -18.75 -4.55 -5.41
CA GLY A 11 -20.17 -4.28 -5.21
C GLY A 11 -20.88 -5.30 -4.28
N GLU A 12 -20.13 -6.00 -3.44
CA GLU A 12 -20.68 -6.94 -2.45
C GLU A 12 -21.23 -6.23 -1.21
N THR A 13 -20.81 -4.99 -0.96
CA THR A 13 -21.40 -4.12 0.07
C THR A 13 -22.79 -3.63 -0.38
N GLY A 14 -23.83 -4.02 0.36
CA GLY A 14 -25.18 -3.52 0.13
C GLY A 14 -25.36 -2.05 0.53
N PRO A 15 -26.49 -1.41 0.16
CA PRO A 15 -26.75 0.01 0.45
C PRO A 15 -26.78 0.37 1.95
N THR A 16 -26.92 -0.63 2.83
CA THR A 16 -26.91 -0.49 4.29
C THR A 16 -25.57 -0.89 4.92
N ASP A 17 -24.63 -1.41 4.13
CA ASP A 17 -23.37 -1.96 4.60
C ASP A 17 -22.34 -0.83 4.77
N THR A 18 -22.48 -0.09 5.87
CA THR A 18 -21.71 1.12 6.19
C THR A 18 -20.46 0.83 7.04
N GLU A 19 -20.02 -0.43 7.10
CA GLU A 19 -18.99 -0.86 8.07
C GLU A 19 -17.61 -0.25 7.81
N PHE A 20 -17.31 0.19 6.58
CA PHE A 20 -16.02 0.79 6.24
C PHE A 20 -16.15 2.03 5.37
N ASN A 21 -15.63 3.15 5.87
CA ASN A 21 -15.57 4.40 5.11
C ASN A 21 -14.18 4.63 4.52
N PHE A 22 -14.06 4.56 3.20
CA PHE A 22 -12.79 4.80 2.50
C PHE A 22 -12.46 6.30 2.43
N VAL A 23 -11.81 6.81 3.48
CA VAL A 23 -11.34 8.20 3.56
C VAL A 23 -9.81 8.22 3.72
N PRO A 24 -9.04 8.16 2.62
CA PRO A 24 -7.59 8.20 2.69
C PRO A 24 -7.11 9.57 3.20
N ARG A 25 -6.04 9.55 3.99
CA ARG A 25 -5.30 10.77 4.34
C ARG A 25 -4.18 11.07 3.38
N GLN A 26 -3.63 10.03 2.78
CA GLN A 26 -2.61 10.18 1.76
C GLN A 26 -2.87 9.17 0.65
N VAL A 27 -2.78 9.64 -0.60
CA VAL A 27 -2.75 8.80 -1.78
C VAL A 27 -1.51 9.19 -2.56
N VAL A 28 -0.67 8.21 -2.89
CA VAL A 28 0.58 8.43 -3.64
C VAL A 28 0.62 7.44 -4.80
N ASN A 29 0.94 7.97 -5.98
CA ASN A 29 1.37 7.16 -7.10
C ASN A 29 2.89 6.98 -7.01
N LEU A 30 3.38 5.74 -6.95
CA LEU A 30 4.76 5.46 -6.60
C LEU A 30 5.73 5.51 -7.77
N VAL A 31 5.34 5.16 -9.01
CA VAL A 31 6.24 5.13 -10.19
C VAL A 31 5.49 4.79 -11.50
N GLU A 32 6.21 4.83 -12.64
CA GLU A 32 5.79 4.43 -14.02
C GLU A 32 5.13 3.03 -14.15
N GLY A 33 5.16 2.19 -13.11
CA GLY A 33 4.57 0.85 -13.10
C GLY A 33 3.12 0.78 -12.61
N GLY A 34 2.42 1.91 -12.49
CA GLY A 34 0.98 1.93 -12.19
C GLY A 34 0.61 1.60 -10.74
N TRP A 35 1.54 1.72 -9.79
CA TRP A 35 1.25 1.42 -8.38
C TRP A 35 0.72 2.64 -7.62
N VAL A 36 -0.42 2.47 -6.95
CA VAL A 36 -1.03 3.47 -6.07
C VAL A 36 -1.08 2.94 -4.65
N VAL A 37 -0.65 3.78 -3.70
CA VAL A 37 -0.75 3.50 -2.27
C VAL A 37 -1.67 4.52 -1.61
N ALA A 38 -2.69 4.03 -0.94
CA ALA A 38 -3.59 4.82 -0.11
C ALA A 38 -3.40 4.44 1.37
N GLU A 39 -3.17 5.44 2.20
CA GLU A 39 -3.00 5.29 3.65
C GLU A 39 -4.08 6.10 4.37
N GLY A 40 -4.66 5.49 5.40
CA GLY A 40 -5.67 6.14 6.22
C GLY A 40 -5.99 5.37 7.50
N TRP A 41 -6.99 5.86 8.20
CA TRP A 41 -7.43 5.27 9.45
C TRP A 41 -8.88 5.64 9.73
N GLU A 42 -9.52 4.78 10.51
CA GLU A 42 -10.90 4.91 10.93
C GLU A 42 -10.94 5.04 12.45
N GLY A 43 -11.43 6.19 12.91
CA GLY A 43 -11.32 6.60 14.31
C GLY A 43 -9.87 6.62 14.80
N ASP A 44 -9.69 6.22 16.06
CA ASP A 44 -8.38 6.15 16.72
C ASP A 44 -7.82 4.72 16.83
N HIS A 45 -8.52 3.72 16.30
CA HIS A 45 -8.20 2.31 16.56
C HIS A 45 -7.86 1.49 15.31
N VAL A 46 -8.25 1.94 14.12
CA VAL A 46 -8.04 1.18 12.88
C VAL A 46 -7.11 1.96 11.97
N TYR A 47 -5.92 1.42 11.75
CA TYR A 47 -4.99 1.89 10.72
C TYR A 47 -5.08 1.00 9.49
N TRP A 48 -5.03 1.58 8.29
CA TRP A 48 -5.04 0.81 7.06
C TRP A 48 -4.12 1.38 5.97
N VAL A 49 -3.58 0.48 5.15
CA VAL A 49 -2.87 0.76 3.91
C VAL A 49 -3.44 -0.13 2.82
N HIS A 50 -3.83 0.49 1.71
CA HIS A 50 -4.24 -0.20 0.49
C HIS A 50 -3.23 0.04 -0.61
N VAL A 51 -2.83 -1.03 -1.29
CA VAL A 51 -1.87 -0.98 -2.39
C VAL A 51 -2.52 -1.58 -3.63
N TRP A 52 -2.53 -0.81 -4.71
CA TRP A 52 -3.17 -1.15 -5.97
C TRP A 52 -2.15 -1.15 -7.10
N ALA A 53 -2.18 -2.17 -7.94
CA ALA A 53 -1.63 -2.08 -9.28
C ALA A 53 -2.74 -1.64 -10.23
N VAL A 54 -2.48 -0.60 -11.00
CA VAL A 54 -3.41 0.01 -11.95
C VAL A 54 -2.77 -0.01 -13.33
N GLU A 55 -3.38 -0.74 -14.25
CA GLU A 55 -2.94 -0.88 -15.64
C GLU A 55 -4.09 -0.40 -16.53
N ASP A 56 -3.83 0.58 -17.41
CA ASP A 56 -4.85 1.18 -18.28
C ASP A 56 -6.13 1.66 -17.55
N GLY A 57 -5.95 2.17 -16.33
CA GLY A 57 -7.06 2.63 -15.48
C GLY A 57 -7.83 1.52 -14.76
N ILE A 58 -7.43 0.25 -14.92
CA ILE A 58 -8.04 -0.91 -14.28
C ILE A 58 -7.17 -1.39 -13.12
N ILE A 59 -7.78 -1.63 -11.96
CA ILE A 59 -7.08 -2.25 -10.83
C ILE A 59 -6.87 -3.75 -11.14
N THR A 60 -5.63 -4.16 -11.38
CA THR A 60 -5.27 -5.54 -11.70
C THR A 60 -4.85 -6.35 -10.47
N ARG A 61 -4.29 -5.68 -9.46
CA ARG A 61 -3.90 -6.29 -8.18
C ARG A 61 -4.26 -5.39 -7.02
N PHE A 62 -4.67 -6.00 -5.92
CA PHE A 62 -5.11 -5.30 -4.72
C PHE A 62 -4.54 -6.00 -3.48
N ARG A 63 -4.03 -5.22 -2.52
CA ARG A 63 -3.60 -5.69 -1.20
C ARG A 63 -4.12 -4.73 -0.13
N GLU A 64 -4.67 -5.28 0.95
CA GLU A 64 -5.08 -4.51 2.12
C GLU A 64 -4.34 -4.96 3.38
N TYR A 65 -3.87 -3.97 4.13
CA TYR A 65 -3.12 -4.17 5.36
C TYR A 65 -3.75 -3.34 6.46
N PHE A 66 -4.16 -3.99 7.55
CA PHE A 66 -4.72 -3.34 8.73
C PHE A 66 -3.74 -3.42 9.89
N ASN A 67 -3.65 -2.34 10.67
CA ASN A 67 -2.80 -2.24 11.86
C ASN A 67 -1.36 -2.75 11.63
N THR A 68 -0.82 -2.50 10.44
CA THR A 68 0.48 -2.97 9.97
C THR A 68 1.19 -1.84 9.24
N MET A 69 2.40 -1.49 9.66
CA MET A 69 3.22 -0.47 8.99
C MET A 69 3.83 -1.08 7.73
N VAL A 70 3.69 -0.40 6.59
CA VAL A 70 4.17 -0.89 5.30
C VAL A 70 5.33 -0.01 4.82
N THR A 71 6.40 -0.64 4.36
CA THR A 71 7.47 0.01 3.60
C THR A 71 7.48 -0.58 2.21
N VAL A 72 7.35 0.25 1.18
CA VAL A 72 7.37 -0.19 -0.21
C VAL A 72 8.76 0.02 -0.78
N GLN A 73 9.33 -1.04 -1.35
CA GLN A 73 10.62 -1.03 -2.02
C GLN A 73 10.42 -1.35 -3.49
N ALA A 74 11.01 -0.52 -4.36
CA ALA A 74 11.07 -0.85 -5.77
C ALA A 74 12.13 -1.93 -5.99
N VAL A 75 11.79 -2.98 -6.74
CA VAL A 75 12.75 -4.01 -7.15
C VAL A 75 12.94 -3.91 -8.66
N GLY A 76 13.94 -3.14 -9.08
CA GLY A 76 14.27 -3.00 -10.51
C GLY A 76 14.93 -4.26 -11.09
N HIS A 77 14.62 -4.60 -12.33
CA HIS A 77 15.53 -5.40 -13.17
C HIS A 77 16.69 -4.50 -13.55
N GLY A 78 17.88 -4.73 -12.99
CA GLY A 78 19.08 -4.00 -13.39
C GLY A 78 19.34 -4.22 -14.89
N GLN A 79 19.23 -3.16 -15.69
CA GLN A 79 19.82 -3.14 -17.01
C GLN A 79 21.34 -3.15 -16.80
N GLU A 80 22.02 -4.20 -17.27
CA GLU A 80 23.48 -4.22 -17.35
C GLU A 80 23.92 -3.06 -18.26
N VAL A 81 24.24 -1.93 -17.66
CA VAL A 81 25.14 -0.96 -18.26
C VAL A 81 26.50 -1.20 -17.63
N GLY A 82 27.42 -1.62 -18.49
CA GLY A 82 28.75 -2.10 -18.14
C GLY A 82 29.58 -1.13 -17.32
N CYS A 83 30.69 -1.69 -16.82
CA CYS A 83 31.70 -1.15 -15.91
C CYS A 83 31.38 -1.25 -14.40
N GLY A 84 31.43 -2.49 -13.91
CA GLY A 84 32.29 -2.80 -12.78
C GLY A 84 31.95 -2.17 -11.43
N PHE A 85 30.73 -2.34 -10.94
CA PHE A 85 30.46 -2.42 -9.50
C PHE A 85 29.62 -3.65 -9.22
N ARG A 86 30.09 -4.47 -8.26
CA ARG A 86 29.47 -5.73 -7.85
C ARG A 86 27.98 -5.49 -7.51
N GLY A 87 27.11 -6.17 -8.25
CA GLY A 87 25.65 -6.03 -8.19
C GLY A 87 25.05 -6.13 -6.80
N ARG A 88 24.81 -4.98 -6.17
CA ARG A 88 23.85 -4.84 -5.08
C ARG A 88 22.56 -4.40 -5.75
N TRP A 89 21.56 -5.27 -5.76
CA TRP A 89 20.17 -4.87 -5.99
C TRP A 89 19.88 -3.71 -5.04
N GLU A 90 19.85 -2.48 -5.56
CA GLU A 90 19.59 -1.33 -4.71
C GLU A 90 18.09 -1.31 -4.40
N ARG A 91 17.71 -2.03 -3.34
CA ARG A 91 16.37 -2.01 -2.77
C ARG A 91 16.19 -0.66 -2.07
N HIS A 92 15.74 0.35 -2.81
CA HIS A 92 15.42 1.66 -2.27
C HIS A 92 13.96 1.68 -1.83
N ALA A 93 13.71 2.18 -0.61
CA ALA A 93 12.36 2.43 -0.15
C ALA A 93 11.78 3.63 -0.93
N VAL A 94 10.75 3.37 -1.72
CA VAL A 94 10.06 4.40 -2.52
C VAL A 94 8.90 5.03 -1.76
N TRP A 95 8.39 4.34 -0.74
CA TRP A 95 7.38 4.86 0.17
C TRP A 95 7.40 4.12 1.51
N GLN A 96 6.96 4.81 2.55
CA GLN A 96 6.80 4.22 3.88
C GLN A 96 5.59 4.82 4.58
N SER A 97 4.89 3.98 5.35
CA SER A 97 3.80 4.35 6.23
C SER A 97 4.22 5.45 7.20
N LYS A 98 3.32 6.39 7.45
CA LYS A 98 3.55 7.47 8.41
C LYS A 98 3.10 7.02 9.80
N ASN A 99 4.05 6.98 10.74
CA ASN A 99 3.72 6.66 12.13
C ASN A 99 2.94 7.81 12.76
N ARG A 100 1.73 7.55 13.27
CA ARG A 100 1.02 8.47 14.16
C ARG A 100 1.72 8.46 15.52
N ARG A 101 2.22 9.62 15.96
CA ARG A 101 2.72 9.84 17.34
C ARG A 101 1.72 9.45 18.45
N HIS A 102 0.44 9.26 18.11
CA HIS A 102 -0.66 8.98 19.05
C HIS A 102 -1.13 7.52 19.08
N VAL A 103 -0.58 6.62 18.25
CA VAL A 103 -0.90 5.20 18.39
C VAL A 103 -0.02 4.66 19.51
N SER A 104 -0.59 4.48 20.70
CA SER A 104 0.09 3.96 21.89
C SER A 104 0.52 2.49 21.75
N ARG A 105 0.23 1.87 20.60
CA ARG A 105 0.47 0.46 20.31
C ARG A 105 1.52 0.30 19.22
N SER A 106 2.51 -0.56 19.47
CA SER A 106 3.44 -1.00 18.43
C SER A 106 2.69 -1.79 17.35
N MET A 107 2.89 -1.42 16.09
CA MET A 107 2.37 -2.17 14.94
C MET A 107 3.49 -3.00 14.30
N PRO A 108 3.20 -4.23 13.83
CA PRO A 108 4.15 -4.99 13.04
C PRO A 108 4.53 -4.23 11.75
N GLY A 109 5.78 -4.38 11.33
CA GLY A 109 6.29 -3.85 10.07
C GLY A 109 6.26 -4.89 8.95
N LEU A 110 5.93 -4.47 7.74
CA LEU A 110 5.95 -5.27 6.52
C LEU A 110 6.73 -4.51 5.43
N VAL A 111 7.63 -5.21 4.73
CA VAL A 111 8.27 -4.68 3.53
C VAL A 111 7.60 -5.29 2.31
N LEU A 112 7.07 -4.44 1.43
CA LEU A 112 6.45 -4.81 0.18
C LEU A 112 7.41 -4.51 -0.98
N ALA A 113 7.84 -5.55 -1.68
CA ALA A 113 8.52 -5.41 -2.96
C ALA A 113 7.47 -5.25 -4.08
N ILE A 114 7.60 -4.19 -4.88
CA ILE A 114 6.77 -3.91 -6.07
C ILE A 114 7.60 -3.81 -7.33
#